data_AF-A0A1G6SUY4-F1
#
_entry.id   AF-A0A1G6SUY4-F1
#
_cell.length_a   1.000
_cell.length_b   1.000
_cell.length_c   1.000
_cell.angle_alpha   90.00
_cell.angle_beta   90.00
_cell.angle_gamma   90.00
#
_symmetry.space_group_name_H-M   'P 1'
#
loop_
_entity.id
_entity.type
_entity.pdbx_description
1 polymer ?
#
loop_
_entity_poly.entity_id
_entity_poly.type
_entity_poly.pdbx_seq_one_letter_code
_entity_poly.pdbx_strand_id
1 'polypeptide(L)' 'MGKNTEIKLVGQPIFKQAINLIDAINVSSLVKKHGADHYYKTFKAKPQLVTMLFGVLSRCDSMTEICEGLRAM' A
#
# COMPACT_ATOMS: atom_id res chain seq x y z
N MET A 1 -6.23 12.07 -33.87
CA MET A 1 -5.35 11.98 -32.68
C MET A 1 -5.96 10.97 -31.73
N GLY A 2 -5.53 9.71 -31.78
CA GLY A 2 -6.09 8.65 -30.94
C GLY A 2 -5.67 8.88 -29.48
N LYS A 3 -6.63 8.95 -28.55
CA LYS A 3 -6.31 8.99 -27.13
C LYS A 3 -5.65 7.67 -26.75
N ASN A 4 -4.45 7.73 -26.21
CA ASN A 4 -3.73 6.56 -25.74
C ASN A 4 -4.40 6.06 -24.44
N THR A 5 -5.28 5.07 -24.55
CA THR A 5 -6.07 4.50 -23.43
C THR A 5 -5.27 3.58 -22.51
N GLU A 6 -3.99 3.36 -22.82
CA GLU A 6 -3.12 2.43 -22.09
C GLU A 6 -2.59 3.06 -20.78
N ILE A 7 -2.44 4.39 -20.73
CA ILE A 7 -1.86 5.11 -19.59
C ILE A 7 -2.98 5.63 -18.67
N LYS A 8 -3.45 4.79 -17.74
CA LYS A 8 -4.47 5.11 -16.74
C LYS A 8 -3.91 5.76 -15.46
N LEU A 9 -2.90 6.62 -15.59
CA LEU A 9 -2.23 7.24 -14.44
C LEU A 9 -2.91 8.55 -14.00
N VAL A 10 -3.61 9.22 -14.93
CA VAL A 10 -4.24 10.52 -14.67
C VAL A 10 -5.41 10.35 -13.69
N GLY A 11 -5.36 11.09 -12.58
CA GLY A 11 -6.38 11.06 -11.53
C GLY A 11 -6.17 9.99 -10.46
N GLN A 12 -5.16 9.12 -10.59
CA GLN A 12 -4.82 8.15 -9.55
C GLN A 12 -3.85 8.78 -8.53
N PRO A 13 -4.09 8.66 -7.21
CA PRO A 13 -3.12 9.11 -6.20
C PRO A 13 -1.74 8.48 -6.42
N ILE A 14 -0.67 9.28 -6.29
CA ILE A 14 0.71 8.83 -6.50
C ILE A 14 1.04 7.64 -5.61
N PHE A 15 0.57 7.66 -4.36
CA PHE A 15 0.77 6.55 -3.43
C PHE A 15 0.15 5.24 -3.95
N LYS A 16 -1.04 5.28 -4.53
CA LYS A 16 -1.69 4.10 -5.12
C LYS A 16 -0.90 3.57 -6.33
N GLN A 17 -0.27 4.44 -7.11
CA GLN A 17 0.62 4.04 -8.19
C GLN A 17 1.87 3.33 -7.64
N ALA A 18 2.45 3.80 -6.54
CA ALA A 18 3.57 3.14 -5.87
C ALA A 18 3.19 1.78 -5.28
N ILE A 19 2.03 1.66 -4.62
CA ILE A 19 1.54 0.38 -4.07
C ILE A 19 1.29 -0.65 -5.18
N ASN A 20 0.84 -0.23 -6.38
CA ASN A 20 0.67 -1.13 -7.51
C ASN A 20 1.99 -1.83 -7.93
N LEU A 21 3.15 -1.20 -7.71
CA LEU A 21 4.45 -1.82 -7.96
C LEU A 21 4.78 -2.91 -6.93
N ILE A 22 4.28 -2.75 -5.71
CA ILE A 22 4.44 -3.75 -4.64
C ILE A 22 3.56 -4.96 -4.90
N ASP A 23 2.37 -4.77 -5.49
CA ASP A 23 1.51 -5.89 -5.90
C ASP A 23 2.13 -6.74 -7.03
N ALA A 24 3.09 -6.19 -7.79
CA ALA A 24 3.91 -6.98 -8.71
C ALA A 24 4.91 -7.91 -7.99
N ILE A 25 5.25 -7.59 -6.73
CA ILE A 25 6.04 -8.45 -5.86
C ILE A 25 5.09 -9.50 -5.27
N ASN A 26 5.48 -10.77 -5.30
CA ASN A 26 4.67 -11.86 -4.74
C ASN A 26 4.73 -11.85 -3.20
N VAL A 27 4.20 -10.80 -2.57
CA VAL A 27 4.17 -10.60 -1.11
C VAL A 27 3.50 -11.79 -0.41
N SER A 28 2.43 -12.33 -1.01
CA SER A 28 1.74 -13.52 -0.51
C SER A 28 2.66 -14.74 -0.38
N SER A 29 3.61 -14.94 -1.31
CA SER A 29 4.59 -16.03 -1.21
C SER A 29 5.56 -15.84 -0.05
N LEU A 30 6.01 -14.59 0.19
CA LEU A 30 6.90 -14.25 1.29
C LEU A 30 6.19 -14.42 2.65
N VAL A 31 4.94 -13.97 2.74
CA VAL A 31 4.10 -14.13 3.93
C VAL A 31 3.95 -15.60 4.29
N LYS A 32 3.69 -16.47 3.30
CA LYS A 32 3.61 -17.92 3.51
C LYS A 32 4.95 -18.52 3.91
N LYS A 33 6.03 -18.18 3.19
CA LYS A 33 7.38 -18.68 3.44
C LYS A 33 7.88 -18.39 4.86
N HIS A 34 7.58 -17.20 5.37
CA HIS A 34 8.05 -16.75 6.68
C HIS A 34 6.98 -16.87 7.78
N GLY A 35 5.77 -17.36 7.47
CA GLY A 35 4.68 -17.46 8.44
C GLY A 35 4.26 -16.11 9.04
N ALA A 36 4.42 -15.01 8.31
CA ALA A 36 4.29 -13.65 8.85
C ALA A 36 2.91 -13.37 9.46
N ASP A 37 1.87 -14.04 8.96
CA ASP A 37 0.48 -13.86 9.40
C ASP A 37 0.02 -14.87 10.47
N HIS A 38 0.90 -15.74 10.96
CA HIS A 38 0.55 -16.86 11.83
C HIS A 38 -0.14 -16.42 13.14
N TYR A 39 0.36 -15.35 13.77
CA TYR A 39 -0.18 -14.84 15.04
C TYR A 39 -1.14 -13.65 14.89
N TYR A 40 -1.16 -12.99 13.75
CA TYR A 40 -2.02 -11.83 13.52
C TYR A 40 -3.44 -12.27 13.20
N LYS A 41 -4.46 -11.66 13.84
CA LYS A 41 -5.88 -11.97 13.56
C LYS A 41 -6.48 -11.05 12.48
N THR A 42 -6.29 -9.74 12.63
CA THR A 42 -7.01 -8.73 11.82
C THR A 42 -6.07 -7.85 10.99
N PHE A 43 -4.90 -7.49 11.53
CA PHE A 43 -3.93 -6.64 10.85
C PHE A 43 -2.79 -7.50 10.29
N LYS A 44 -2.96 -7.95 9.04
CA LYS A 44 -2.07 -8.89 8.35
C LYS A 44 -0.91 -8.17 7.64
N ALA A 45 0.06 -8.91 7.12
CA ALA A 45 1.30 -8.38 6.57
C ALA A 45 1.12 -7.36 5.42
N LYS A 46 0.14 -7.57 4.51
CA LYS A 46 -0.13 -6.63 3.42
C LYS A 46 -0.61 -5.25 3.92
N PRO A 47 -1.69 -5.14 4.71
CA PRO A 47 -2.10 -3.85 5.25
C PRO A 47 -1.03 -3.24 6.17
N GLN A 48 -0.30 -4.03 6.97
CA GLN A 48 0.86 -3.55 7.73
C GLN A 48 1.89 -2.86 6.83
N LEU A 49 2.29 -3.51 5.73
CA LEU A 49 3.26 -2.96 4.78
C LEU A 49 2.78 -1.64 4.17
N VAL A 50 1.52 -1.60 3.70
CA VAL A 50 0.93 -0.39 3.11
C VAL A 50 0.87 0.75 4.13
N THR A 51 0.43 0.46 5.36
CA THR A 51 0.35 1.46 6.45
C THR A 51 1.72 2.02 6.81
N MET A 52 2.74 1.17 6.94
CA MET A 52 4.10 1.63 7.27
C MET A 52 4.71 2.46 6.15
N LEU A 53 4.51 2.07 4.89
CA LEU A 53 4.97 2.85 3.74
C LEU A 53 4.25 4.19 3.64
N PHE A 54 2.95 4.23 3.92
CA PHE A 54 2.22 5.49 3.98
C PHE A 54 2.80 6.41 5.05
N GLY A 55 3.01 5.90 6.27
CA GLY A 55 3.58 6.70 7.37
C GLY A 55 4.94 7.30 7.03
N VAL A 56 5.85 6.51 6.46
CA VAL A 56 7.21 6.99 6.11
C VAL A 56 7.16 8.00 4.95
N LEU A 57 6.41 7.71 3.89
CA LEU A 57 6.37 8.57 2.70
C LEU A 57 5.61 9.87 2.93
N SER A 58 4.57 9.83 3.77
CA SER A 58 3.77 11.00 4.15
C SER A 58 4.34 11.76 5.35
N ARG A 59 5.42 11.25 5.97
CA ARG A 59 6.03 11.78 7.20
C ARG A 59 5.01 11.94 8.33
N CYS A 60 4.19 10.91 8.54
CA CYS A 60 3.28 10.89 9.67
C CYS A 60 4.06 10.50 10.93
N ASP A 61 3.94 11.32 11.97
CA ASP A 61 4.63 11.09 13.26
C ASP A 61 3.73 10.39 14.30
N SER A 62 2.44 10.22 13.98
CA SER A 62 1.46 9.60 14.87
C SER A 62 0.51 8.65 14.15
N MET A 63 -0.07 7.71 14.92
CA MET A 63 -1.12 6.82 14.40
C MET A 63 -2.37 7.59 13.95
N THR A 64 -2.69 8.72 14.60
CA THR A 64 -3.81 9.56 14.20
C THR A 64 -3.59 10.15 12.81
N GLU A 65 -2.40 10.69 12.53
CA GLU A 65 -2.05 11.20 11.20
C GLU A 65 -2.08 10.11 10.14
N ILE A 66 -1.61 8.91 10.46
CA ILE A 66 -1.68 7.76 9.56
C ILE A 66 -3.16 7.42 9.26
N CYS A 67 -4.00 7.30 10.28
CA CYS A 67 -5.41 6.94 10.13
C CYS A 67 -6.19 8.00 9.34
N GLU A 68 -6.02 9.28 9.67
CA GLU A 68 -6.70 10.38 8.95
C GLU A 68 -6.17 10.53 7.53
N GLY A 69 -4.85 10.41 7.33
CA GLY A 69 -4.23 10.46 6.02
C GLY A 69 -4.67 9.32 5.10
N LEU A 70 -4.78 8.09 5.63
CA LEU A 70 -5.32 6.95 4.88
C LEU A 70 -6.82 7.07 4.63
N ARG A 71 -7.58 7.73 5.52
CA ARG A 71 -9.02 7.97 5.36
C ARG A 71 -9.32 8.98 4.25
N ALA A 72 -8.42 9.94 4.03
CA ALA A 72 -8.55 10.97 3.00
C ALA A 72 -8.11 10.52 1.59
N MET A 73 -7.57 9.31 1.46
CA MET A 73 -7.06 8.74 0.20
C MET A 73 -8.09 7.86 -0.51
#